data_AF-A0A6J8CAZ1-F1
#
_entry.id   AF-A0A6J8CAZ1-F1
#
_cell.length_a   1.000
_cell.length_b   1.000
_cell.length_c   1.000
_cell.angle_alpha   90.00
_cell.angle_beta   90.00
_cell.angle_gamma   90.00
#
_symmetry.space_group_name_H-M   'P 1'
#
loop_
_entity.id
_entity.type
_entity.pdbx_description
1 polymer ?
#
loop_
_entity_poly.entity_id
_entity_poly.type
_entity_poly.pdbx_seq_one_letter_code
_entity_poly.pdbx_strand_id
1 'polypeptide(L)'
;MDQNEKLTEFGVTEVLASDGFSGKITAFALMPFKNNLLIYDNVYKSTCLKYGLFYQIRVDFGKEFYLCLYHQENVKQYRTNINRPEYIQTMSRQNHAAERKWVEVNSRTNYPLKCVLRKMSDDFEIDMKNPVTKCCVSTLTMACCNIGFQQLIPSWNTFNTR
;
A
#
# COMPACT_ATOMS: atom_id res chain seq x y z
N MET A 1 4.22 -4.79 5.53
CA MET A 1 3.17 -4.30 4.63
C MET A 1 2.38 -3.29 5.41
N ASP A 2 1.88 -2.27 4.75
CA ASP A 2 1.17 -1.17 5.39
C ASP A 2 0.25 -0.51 4.38
N GLN A 3 -0.74 0.25 4.86
CA GLN A 3 -1.73 0.93 4.03
C GLN A 3 -1.72 2.44 4.26
N ASN A 4 -2.24 3.18 3.28
CA ASN A 4 -2.42 4.63 3.36
C ASN A 4 -3.77 5.04 2.81
N GLU A 5 -4.42 5.97 3.52
CA GLU A 5 -5.81 6.39 3.29
C GLU A 5 -5.94 7.91 3.08
N LYS A 6 -4.82 8.61 2.78
CA LYS A 6 -4.86 10.07 2.58
C LYS A 6 -5.83 10.53 1.48
N LEU A 7 -6.12 9.67 0.51
CA LEU A 7 -7.01 9.93 -0.63
C LEU A 7 -8.31 9.12 -0.57
N THR A 8 -8.65 8.49 0.56
CA THR A 8 -9.85 7.65 0.66
C THR A 8 -11.15 8.43 0.39
N GLU A 9 -11.19 9.72 0.73
CA GLU A 9 -12.33 10.60 0.41
C GLU A 9 -12.55 10.75 -1.11
N PHE A 10 -11.51 10.52 -1.91
CA PHE A 10 -11.55 10.51 -3.38
C PHE A 10 -11.48 9.09 -3.96
N GLY A 11 -11.75 8.07 -3.14
CA GLY A 11 -11.81 6.68 -3.57
C GLY A 11 -10.45 6.10 -3.94
N VAL A 12 -9.41 6.39 -3.14
CA VAL A 12 -8.11 5.73 -3.28
C VAL A 12 -7.59 5.29 -1.93
N THR A 13 -7.33 3.99 -1.83
CA THR A 13 -6.55 3.35 -0.76
C THR A 13 -5.31 2.75 -1.37
N GLU A 14 -4.18 2.95 -0.70
CA GLU A 14 -2.87 2.51 -1.17
C GLU A 14 -2.32 1.48 -0.21
N VAL A 15 -1.64 0.45 -0.73
CA VAL A 15 -0.97 -0.56 0.07
C VAL A 15 0.42 -0.80 -0.49
N LEU A 16 1.43 -0.87 0.38
CA LEU A 16 2.80 -1.19 -0.01
C LEU A 16 3.40 -2.34 0.79
N ALA A 17 4.26 -3.11 0.14
CA ALA A 17 5.19 -4.03 0.76
C ALA A 17 6.61 -3.50 0.64
N SER A 18 7.39 -3.66 1.71
CA SER A 18 8.82 -3.39 1.66
C SER A 18 9.58 -4.52 2.34
N ASP A 19 10.73 -4.85 1.77
CA ASP A 19 11.70 -5.71 2.43
C ASP A 19 12.29 -5.00 3.64
N GLY A 20 12.25 -5.67 4.79
CA GLY A 20 12.74 -5.13 6.06
C GLY A 20 14.26 -5.07 6.17
N PHE A 21 14.98 -5.89 5.38
CA PHE A 21 16.44 -5.91 5.38
C PHE A 21 17.01 -4.77 4.52
N SER A 22 16.73 -4.79 3.22
CA SER A 22 17.23 -3.78 2.27
C SER A 22 16.47 -2.45 2.32
N GLY A 23 15.24 -2.43 2.85
CA GLY A 23 14.37 -1.23 2.80
C GLY A 23 13.69 -1.00 1.46
N LYS A 24 13.93 -1.87 0.47
CA LYS A 24 13.36 -1.81 -0.88
C LYS A 24 11.83 -1.94 -0.84
N ILE A 25 11.12 -1.12 -1.61
CA ILE A 25 9.69 -1.32 -1.91
C ILE A 25 9.59 -2.46 -2.92
N THR A 26 8.88 -3.52 -2.55
CA THR A 26 8.84 -4.76 -3.32
C THR A 26 7.57 -4.91 -4.14
N ALA A 27 6.45 -4.36 -3.65
CA ALA A 27 5.18 -4.29 -4.36
C ALA A 27 4.33 -3.13 -3.82
N PHE A 28 3.35 -2.73 -4.63
CA PHE A 28 2.33 -1.74 -4.26
C PHE A 28 1.00 -2.12 -4.93
N ALA A 29 -0.10 -1.64 -4.37
CA ALA A 29 -1.42 -1.75 -4.98
C ALA A 29 -2.26 -0.51 -4.65
N LEU A 30 -3.13 -0.14 -5.58
CA LEU A 30 -4.13 0.90 -5.44
C LEU A 30 -5.51 0.26 -5.58
N MET A 31 -6.46 0.73 -4.78
CA MET A 31 -7.83 0.20 -4.79
C MET A 31 -8.82 1.26 -4.32
N PRO A 32 -10.08 1.22 -4.78
CA PRO A 32 -11.09 2.20 -4.36
C PRO A 32 -11.51 2.03 -2.89
N PHE A 33 -11.40 0.80 -2.38
CA PHE A 33 -11.66 0.43 -0.99
C PHE A 33 -10.76 -0.76 -0.62
N LYS A 34 -10.49 -0.93 0.68
CA LYS A 34 -9.69 -2.06 1.19
C LYS A 34 -10.25 -3.39 0.70
N ASN A 35 -9.43 -4.11 -0.07
CA ASN A 35 -9.81 -5.38 -0.67
C ASN A 35 -8.73 -6.43 -0.43
N ASN A 36 -9.04 -7.38 0.44
CA ASN A 36 -8.12 -8.44 0.86
C ASN A 36 -7.60 -9.28 -0.31
N LEU A 37 -8.43 -9.50 -1.34
CA LEU A 37 -8.06 -10.26 -2.54
C LEU A 37 -7.02 -9.50 -3.36
N LEU A 38 -7.25 -8.19 -3.59
CA LEU A 38 -6.30 -7.36 -4.33
C LEU A 38 -4.99 -7.17 -3.57
N ILE A 39 -5.04 -7.02 -2.25
CA ILE A 39 -3.84 -6.95 -1.41
C ILE A 39 -3.06 -8.27 -1.48
N TYR A 40 -3.76 -9.40 -1.36
CA TYR A 40 -3.13 -10.71 -1.47
C TYR A 40 -2.47 -10.92 -2.85
N ASP A 41 -3.21 -10.70 -3.93
CA ASP A 41 -2.72 -11.03 -5.28
C ASP A 41 -1.62 -10.06 -5.74
N ASN A 42 -1.88 -8.75 -5.63
CA ASN A 42 -0.99 -7.72 -6.18
C ASN A 42 0.16 -7.33 -5.26
N VAL A 43 0.07 -7.60 -3.94
CA VAL A 43 1.12 -7.24 -2.98
C VAL A 43 1.80 -8.47 -2.41
N TYR A 44 1.09 -9.35 -1.69
CA TYR A 44 1.74 -10.47 -1.00
C TYR A 44 2.24 -11.54 -1.97
N LYS A 45 1.34 -12.13 -2.76
CA LYS A 45 1.63 -13.21 -3.71
C LYS A 45 2.61 -12.76 -4.77
N SER A 46 2.40 -11.59 -5.38
CA SER A 46 3.33 -11.02 -6.37
C SER A 46 4.76 -10.88 -5.81
N THR A 47 4.89 -10.40 -4.57
CA THR A 47 6.19 -10.25 -3.92
C THR A 47 6.81 -11.61 -3.64
N CYS A 48 6.05 -12.55 -3.09
CA CYS A 48 6.56 -13.89 -2.78
C CYS A 48 7.00 -14.66 -4.03
N LEU A 49 6.27 -14.54 -5.14
CA LEU A 49 6.66 -15.16 -6.42
C LEU A 49 7.95 -14.55 -6.98
N LYS A 50 8.19 -13.26 -6.75
CA LYS A 50 9.37 -12.56 -7.27
C LYS A 50 10.62 -12.71 -6.41
N TYR A 51 10.47 -12.71 -5.09
CA TYR A 51 11.59 -12.65 -4.14
C TYR A 51 11.68 -13.86 -3.20
N GLY A 52 10.73 -14.80 -3.28
CA GLY A 52 10.62 -15.92 -2.36
C GLY A 52 9.80 -15.59 -1.10
N LEU A 53 9.65 -16.60 -0.23
CA LEU A 53 8.90 -16.45 1.01
C LEU A 53 9.66 -15.59 2.03
N PHE A 54 8.97 -14.62 2.61
CA PHE A 54 9.54 -13.80 3.67
C PHE A 54 9.58 -14.57 4.99
N TYR A 55 10.64 -14.34 5.77
CA TYR A 55 10.78 -14.95 7.08
C TYR A 55 9.70 -14.49 8.04
N GLN A 56 9.19 -13.28 7.89
CA GLN A 56 8.17 -12.72 8.76
C GLN A 56 7.44 -11.60 8.02
N ILE A 57 6.11 -11.60 8.08
CA ILE A 57 5.32 -10.45 7.65
C ILE A 57 5.08 -9.53 8.84
N ARG A 58 5.15 -8.22 8.64
CA ARG A 58 4.76 -7.23 9.64
C ARG A 58 3.65 -6.35 9.10
N VAL A 59 2.56 -6.25 9.84
CA VAL A 59 1.37 -5.44 9.51
C VAL A 59 0.80 -4.81 10.78
N ASP A 60 -0.15 -3.90 10.62
CA ASP A 60 -0.99 -3.46 11.73
C ASP A 60 -2.09 -4.50 12.06
N PHE A 61 -2.89 -4.22 13.08
CA PHE A 61 -4.03 -5.07 13.47
C PHE A 61 -5.24 -5.00 12.52
N GLY A 62 -5.06 -4.47 11.31
CA GLY A 62 -6.11 -4.32 10.32
C GLY A 62 -6.63 -5.66 9.77
N LYS A 63 -7.92 -5.68 9.40
CA LYS A 63 -8.57 -6.87 8.82
C LYS A 63 -8.24 -7.07 7.34
N GLU A 64 -7.73 -6.03 6.70
CA GLU A 64 -7.42 -6.01 5.27
C GLU A 64 -6.28 -6.97 4.89
N PHE A 65 -5.39 -7.27 5.84
CA PHE A 65 -4.27 -8.19 5.64
C PHE A 65 -4.59 -9.65 5.97
N TYR A 66 -5.81 -9.97 6.41
CA TYR A 66 -6.20 -11.31 6.88
C TYR A 66 -5.78 -12.42 5.91
N LEU A 67 -6.06 -12.27 4.61
CA LEU A 67 -5.75 -13.30 3.62
C LEU A 67 -4.23 -13.49 3.44
N CYS A 68 -3.44 -12.43 3.56
CA CYS A 68 -1.99 -12.51 3.50
C CYS A 68 -1.43 -13.30 4.70
N LEU A 69 -1.96 -13.03 5.90
CA LEU A 69 -1.55 -13.72 7.13
C LEU A 69 -1.93 -15.19 7.09
N TYR A 70 -3.16 -15.50 6.67
CA TYR A 70 -3.64 -16.87 6.51
C TYR A 70 -2.75 -17.68 5.56
N HIS A 71 -2.39 -17.12 4.40
CA HIS A 71 -1.49 -17.83 3.47
C HIS A 71 -0.08 -17.97 4.01
N GLN A 72 0.44 -16.97 4.72
CA GLN A 72 1.75 -17.03 5.37
C GLN A 72 1.83 -18.15 6.41
N GLU A 73 0.76 -18.35 7.19
CA GLU A 73 0.63 -19.49 8.12
C GLU A 73 0.64 -20.83 7.38
N ASN A 74 -0.10 -20.95 6.29
CA ASN A 74 -0.17 -22.18 5.50
C ASN A 74 1.16 -22.58 4.87
N VAL A 75 2.00 -21.60 4.50
CA VAL A 75 3.32 -21.84 3.92
C VAL A 75 4.47 -21.76 4.93
N LYS A 76 4.17 -21.67 6.23
CA LYS A 76 5.18 -21.37 7.26
C LYS A 76 6.34 -22.36 7.32
N GLN A 77 6.09 -23.62 6.98
CA GLN A 77 7.09 -24.70 6.95
C GLN A 77 8.06 -24.60 5.75
N TYR A 78 7.69 -23.88 4.70
CA TYR A 78 8.50 -23.71 3.50
C TYR A 78 9.38 -22.45 3.54
N ARG A 79 9.35 -21.67 4.63
CA ARG A 79 10.23 -20.51 4.82
C ARG A 79 11.65 -20.96 5.14
N THR A 80 12.65 -20.24 4.63
CA THR A 80 14.07 -20.53 4.91
C THR A 80 14.43 -20.36 6.40
N ASN A 81 13.71 -19.52 7.13
CA ASN A 81 13.90 -19.34 8.57
C ASN A 81 12.58 -19.53 9.32
N ILE A 82 12.45 -20.68 9.98
CA ILE A 82 11.28 -21.06 10.78
C ILE A 82 11.35 -20.63 12.24
N ASN A 83 12.51 -20.15 12.72
CA ASN A 83 12.71 -19.72 14.11
C ASN A 83 12.05 -18.37 14.41
N ARG A 84 11.60 -17.65 13.38
CA ARG A 84 10.83 -16.41 13.52
C ARG A 84 9.34 -16.72 13.39
N PRO A 85 8.48 -16.02 14.16
CA PRO A 85 7.04 -16.13 13.94
C PRO A 85 6.71 -15.65 12.52
N GLU A 86 5.76 -16.34 11.92
CA GLU A 86 5.25 -16.19 10.56
C GLU A 86 4.86 -14.75 10.23
N TYR A 87 4.25 -14.07 11.20
CA TYR A 87 3.94 -12.66 11.15
C TYR A 87 3.95 -12.01 12.53
N ILE A 88 3.99 -10.68 12.55
CA ILE A 88 3.78 -9.86 13.73
C ILE A 88 2.75 -8.80 13.38
N GLN A 89 1.78 -8.62 14.27
CA GLN A 89 0.86 -7.49 14.24
C GLN A 89 1.28 -6.47 15.29
N THR A 90 1.45 -5.23 14.88
CA THR A 90 1.84 -4.11 15.77
C THR A 90 0.79 -3.02 15.74
N MET A 91 0.80 -2.15 16.75
CA MET A 91 0.05 -0.90 16.68
C MET A 91 0.63 -0.02 15.55
N SER A 92 -0.21 0.73 14.84
CA SER A 92 0.20 1.55 13.68
C SER A 92 1.42 2.43 13.95
N ARG A 93 1.47 3.05 15.14
CA ARG A 93 2.55 3.94 15.59
C ARG A 93 3.91 3.27 15.80
N GLN A 94 4.02 1.96 15.66
CA GLN A 94 5.26 1.20 15.84
C GLN A 94 5.87 0.73 14.51
N ASN A 95 5.23 1.01 13.37
CA ASN A 95 5.69 0.59 12.05
C ASN A 95 6.54 1.67 11.33
N HIS A 96 7.52 2.24 12.03
CA HIS A 96 8.32 3.39 11.56
C HIS A 96 9.03 3.18 10.22
N ALA A 97 9.28 1.93 9.80
CA ALA A 97 9.90 1.62 8.52
C ALA A 97 8.94 1.78 7.32
N ALA A 98 7.64 1.55 7.53
CA ALA A 98 6.61 1.81 6.54
C ALA A 98 6.19 3.29 6.57
N GLU A 99 6.03 3.88 7.76
CA GLU A 99 5.67 5.29 7.93
C GLU A 99 6.61 6.23 7.16
N ARG A 100 7.93 5.98 7.20
CA ARG A 100 8.91 6.77 6.45
C ARG A 100 8.69 6.76 4.94
N LYS A 101 8.21 5.65 4.38
CA LYS A 101 7.90 5.56 2.94
C LYS A 101 6.66 6.36 2.61
N TRP A 102 5.67 6.34 3.49
CA TRP A 102 4.46 7.13 3.32
C TRP A 102 4.72 8.63 3.36
N VAL A 103 5.72 9.12 4.11
CA VAL A 103 6.10 10.54 4.04
C VAL A 103 6.45 10.94 2.60
N GLU A 104 7.21 10.11 1.90
CA GLU A 104 7.64 10.37 0.53
C GLU A 104 6.51 10.21 -0.49
N VAL A 105 5.70 9.15 -0.36
CA VAL A 105 4.50 8.97 -1.20
C VAL A 105 3.54 10.15 -1.03
N ASN A 106 3.35 10.59 0.22
CA ASN A 106 2.45 11.68 0.50
C ASN A 106 2.94 13.00 -0.08
N SER A 107 4.22 13.33 0.07
CA SER A 107 4.79 14.58 -0.44
C SER A 107 4.76 14.65 -1.98
N ARG A 108 5.06 13.55 -2.66
CA ARG A 108 5.21 13.52 -4.12
C ARG A 108 3.93 13.21 -4.89
N THR A 109 3.01 12.46 -4.29
CA THR A 109 1.82 11.95 -4.99
C THR A 109 0.54 12.39 -4.31
N ASN A 110 0.35 12.08 -3.03
CA ASN A 110 -0.97 12.25 -2.43
C ASN A 110 -1.35 13.69 -2.16
N TYR A 111 -0.46 14.50 -1.60
CA TYR A 111 -0.78 15.89 -1.29
C TYR A 111 -1.04 16.74 -2.54
N PRO A 112 -0.24 16.66 -3.63
CA PRO A 112 -0.57 17.36 -4.87
C PRO A 112 -1.97 17.01 -5.41
N LEU A 113 -2.31 15.72 -5.46
CA LEU A 113 -3.63 15.27 -5.93
C LEU A 113 -4.75 15.72 -5.00
N LYS A 114 -4.56 15.55 -3.69
CA LYS A 114 -5.53 15.93 -2.66
C LYS A 114 -5.83 17.43 -2.71
N CYS A 115 -4.81 18.27 -2.91
CA CYS A 115 -4.99 19.71 -3.02
C CYS A 115 -5.89 20.09 -4.20
N VAL A 116 -5.66 19.51 -5.39
CA VAL A 116 -6.48 19.80 -6.58
C VAL A 116 -7.90 19.27 -6.39
N LEU A 117 -8.05 18.01 -5.98
CA LEU A 117 -9.36 17.37 -5.83
C LEU A 117 -10.21 18.05 -4.75
N ARG A 118 -9.60 18.49 -3.64
CA ARG A 118 -10.31 19.25 -2.61
C ARG A 118 -10.78 20.58 -3.14
N LYS A 119 -9.94 21.30 -3.88
CA LYS A 119 -10.34 22.55 -4.53
C LYS A 119 -11.53 22.34 -5.48
N MET A 120 -11.46 21.34 -6.36
CA MET A 120 -12.57 21.02 -7.28
C MET A 120 -13.86 20.65 -6.53
N SER A 121 -13.75 19.98 -5.38
CA SER A 121 -14.90 19.66 -4.53
C SER A 121 -15.47 20.89 -3.85
N ASP A 122 -14.62 21.80 -3.37
CA ASP A 122 -15.01 23.04 -2.69
C ASP A 122 -15.64 24.03 -3.68
N ASP A 123 -15.16 24.05 -4.92
CA ASP A 123 -15.68 24.85 -6.04
C ASP A 123 -16.91 24.20 -6.72
N PHE A 124 -17.43 23.08 -6.17
CA PHE A 124 -18.57 22.30 -6.67
C PHE A 124 -18.42 21.75 -8.11
N GLU A 125 -17.19 21.63 -8.61
CA GLU A 125 -16.89 21.04 -9.93
C GLU A 125 -17.05 19.51 -9.92
N ILE A 126 -16.81 18.88 -8.76
CA ILE A 126 -17.03 17.46 -8.53
C ILE A 126 -17.95 17.23 -7.33
N ASP A 127 -18.93 16.35 -7.50
CA ASP A 127 -19.80 15.89 -6.42
C ASP A 127 -19.46 14.44 -6.04
N MET A 128 -18.74 14.26 -4.94
CA MET A 128 -18.37 12.93 -4.42
C MET A 128 -19.54 12.18 -3.76
N LYS A 129 -20.72 12.81 -3.62
CA LYS A 129 -21.96 12.12 -3.21
C LYS A 129 -22.64 11.43 -4.40
N ASN A 130 -22.44 11.93 -5.61
CA ASN A 130 -22.91 11.29 -6.83
C ASN A 130 -22.10 10.00 -7.11
N PRO A 131 -22.73 8.82 -7.21
CA PRO A 131 -22.01 7.57 -7.42
C PRO A 131 -21.20 7.50 -8.73
N VAL A 132 -21.70 8.11 -9.81
CA VAL A 132 -21.03 8.13 -11.11
C VAL A 132 -19.79 9.02 -11.04
N THR A 133 -19.93 10.24 -10.53
CA THR A 133 -18.79 11.14 -10.33
C THR A 133 -17.76 10.51 -9.41
N LYS A 134 -18.18 9.90 -8.29
CA LYS A 134 -17.30 9.19 -7.37
C LYS A 134 -16.51 8.08 -8.06
N CYS A 135 -17.17 7.28 -8.91
CA CYS A 135 -16.51 6.21 -9.67
C CYS A 135 -15.48 6.77 -10.67
N CYS A 136 -15.85 7.82 -11.41
CA CYS A 136 -14.96 8.46 -12.38
C CYS A 136 -13.75 9.12 -11.70
N VAL A 137 -13.98 9.90 -10.65
CA VAL A 137 -12.91 10.57 -9.88
C VAL A 137 -11.99 9.54 -9.23
N SER A 138 -12.52 8.47 -8.63
CA SER A 138 -11.72 7.39 -8.06
C SER A 138 -10.84 6.74 -9.12
N THR A 139 -11.40 6.39 -10.28
CA THR A 139 -10.65 5.78 -11.39
C THR A 139 -9.51 6.68 -11.88
N LEU A 140 -9.80 7.96 -12.12
CA LEU A 140 -8.80 8.93 -12.56
C LEU A 140 -7.72 9.15 -11.49
N THR A 141 -8.13 9.31 -10.23
CA THR A 141 -7.19 9.54 -9.11
C THR A 141 -6.27 8.34 -8.92
N MET A 142 -6.79 7.10 -9.01
CA MET A 142 -5.96 5.90 -8.99
C MET A 142 -4.96 5.86 -10.15
N ALA A 143 -5.36 6.26 -11.36
CA ALA A 143 -4.45 6.32 -12.50
C ALA A 143 -3.31 7.33 -12.27
N CYS A 144 -3.64 8.52 -11.76
CA CYS A 144 -2.64 9.53 -11.39
C CYS A 144 -1.72 9.06 -10.26
N CYS A 145 -2.26 8.42 -9.22
CA CYS A 145 -1.46 7.81 -8.16
C CYS A 145 -0.51 6.76 -8.73
N ASN A 146 -1.00 5.89 -9.62
CA ASN A 146 -0.18 4.84 -10.23
C ASN A 146 1.02 5.42 -10.97
N ILE A 147 0.84 6.51 -11.71
CA ILE A 147 1.95 7.23 -12.38
C ILE A 147 2.96 7.73 -11.32
N GLY A 148 2.49 8.31 -10.22
CA GLY A 148 3.33 8.74 -9.11
C GLY A 148 4.16 7.61 -8.51
N PHE A 149 3.54 6.45 -8.25
CA PHE A 149 4.23 5.26 -7.73
C PHE A 149 5.24 4.68 -8.73
N GLN A 150 4.91 4.66 -10.02
CA GLN A 150 5.81 4.17 -11.06
C GLN A 150 7.10 4.98 -11.16
N GLN A 151 7.06 6.27 -10.83
CA GLN A 151 8.25 7.13 -10.76
C GLN A 151 8.96 7.03 -9.40
N LEU A 152 8.19 7.00 -8.31
CA LEU A 152 8.71 7.00 -6.94
C LEU A 152 9.45 5.71 -6.59
N ILE A 153 8.88 4.55 -6.91
CA ILE A 153 9.45 3.26 -6.49
C ILE A 153 10.85 3.02 -7.05
N PRO A 154 11.12 3.22 -8.36
CA PRO A 154 12.48 3.08 -8.88
C PRO A 154 13.48 4.04 -8.21
N SER A 155 13.09 5.30 -8.02
CA SER A 155 13.90 6.31 -7.34
C SER A 155 14.21 5.88 -5.90
N TRP A 156 13.19 5.51 -5.11
CA TRP A 156 13.35 5.01 -3.75
C TRP A 156 14.29 3.80 -3.71
N ASN A 157 14.06 2.82 -4.57
CA ASN A 157 14.81 1.58 -4.58
C ASN A 157 16.26 1.73 -5.07
N THR A 158 16.60 2.88 -5.66
CA THR A 158 17.98 3.19 -6.09
C THR A 158 18.76 3.89 -4.98
N PHE A 159 18.11 4.80 -4.23
CA PHE A 159 18.81 5.71 -3.33
C PHE A 159 18.60 5.44 -1.83
N ASN A 160 17.53 4.72 -1.46
CA ASN A 160 17.13 4.50 -0.06
C ASN A 160 17.21 3.03 0.36
N THR A 161 17.92 2.20 -0.40
CA THR A 161 18.23 0.81 -0.01
C THR A 161 19.53 0.75 0.78
N ARG A 162 19.55 -0.08 1.82
CA ARG A 162 20.75 -0.37 2.63
C ARG A 162 21.67 -1.37 1.95
#